data_AF-A0A956ZB73-F1
#
_entry.id   AF-A0A956ZB73-F1
#
_cell.length_a   1.000
_cell.length_b   1.000
_cell.length_c   1.000
_cell.angle_alpha   90.00
_cell.angle_beta   90.00
_cell.angle_gamma   90.00
#
_symmetry.space_group_name_H-M   'P 1'
#
loop_
_entity.id
_entity.type
_entity.pdbx_description
1 polymer ?
#
loop_
_entity_poly.entity_id
_entity_poly.type
_entity_poly.pdbx_seq_one_letter_code
_entity_poly.pdbx_strand_id
1 'polypeptide(L)' 'RHRGGFISSVQVSMGVVVFSEHGHSAELLLESADKALYKAKSLGRNRIVVA' A
#
# COMPACT_ATOMS: atom_id res chain seq x y z
N ARG A 1 14.22 -6.07 18.97
CA ARG A 1 13.88 -7.02 20.06
C ARG A 1 12.50 -6.66 20.61
N HIS A 2 11.44 -7.36 20.20
CA HIS A 2 10.16 -7.32 20.93
C HIS A 2 10.29 -8.24 22.14
N ARG A 3 9.98 -7.75 23.34
CA ARG A 3 10.14 -8.46 24.62
C ARG A 3 9.07 -9.55 24.77
N GLY A 4 9.16 -10.66 24.03
CA GLY A 4 8.41 -11.92 24.29
C GLY A 4 6.88 -11.86 24.40
N GLY A 5 6.25 -10.71 24.17
CA GLY A 5 4.81 -10.52 24.27
C GLY A 5 4.11 -10.74 22.93
N PHE A 6 2.96 -11.41 22.96
CA PHE A 6 2.09 -11.59 21.80
C PHE A 6 1.62 -10.24 21.24
N ILE A 7 1.73 -10.06 19.92
CA ILE A 7 1.09 -8.94 19.22
C ILE A 7 -0.33 -9.39 18.87
N SER A 8 -1.33 -8.70 19.44
CA SER A 8 -2.73 -9.09 19.33
C SER A 8 -3.34 -8.87 17.94
N SER A 9 -2.87 -7.86 17.20
CA SER A 9 -3.28 -7.64 15.80
C SER A 9 -2.28 -6.77 15.04
N VAL A 10 -2.13 -7.04 13.74
CA VAL A 10 -1.36 -6.23 12.79
C VAL A 10 -2.26 -5.95 11.59
N GLN A 11 -2.29 -4.70 11.16
CA GLN A 11 -3.06 -4.26 10.00
C GLN A 11 -2.14 -3.72 8.92
N VAL A 12 -2.55 -3.88 7.66
CA VAL A 12 -1.79 -3.41 6.49
C VAL A 12 -2.62 -2.44 5.67
N SER A 13 -1.94 -1.53 5.00
CA SER A 13 -2.54 -0.70 3.94
C SER A 13 -1.76 -0.98 2.66
N MET A 14 -2.46 -0.97 1.52
CA MET A 14 -1.87 -1.37 0.24
C MET A 14 -2.32 -0.42 -0.87
N GLY A 15 -1.40 -0.10 -1.78
CA GLY A 15 -1.68 0.52 -3.06
C GLY A 15 -1.60 -0.53 -4.16
N VAL A 16 -2.57 -0.54 -5.07
CA VAL A 16 -2.65 -1.52 -6.16
C VAL A 16 -2.61 -0.79 -7.50
N VAL A 17 -1.87 -1.36 -8.44
CA VAL A 17 -1.75 -0.87 -9.81
C VAL A 17 -1.89 -1.99 -10.83
N VAL A 18 -2.26 -1.63 -12.05
CA VAL A 18 -2.45 -2.52 -13.18
C VAL A 18 -1.54 -2.04 -14.31
N PHE A 19 -0.70 -2.93 -14.83
CA PHE A 19 0.12 -2.65 -16.01
C PHE A 19 -0.77 -2.32 -17.21
N SER A 20 -0.32 -1.41 -18.08
CA SER A 20 -1.05 -0.80 -19.20
C SER A 20 -2.15 0.20 -18.84
N GLU A 21 -2.84 0.05 -17.69
CA GLU A 21 -3.81 1.04 -17.21
C GLU A 21 -3.14 2.20 -16.47
N HIS A 22 -2.24 1.89 -15.53
CA HIS A 22 -1.60 2.88 -14.65
C HIS A 22 -0.15 3.20 -15.04
N GLY A 23 0.34 2.62 -16.13
CA GLY A 23 1.69 2.83 -16.63
C GLY A 23 2.22 1.67 -17.47
N HIS A 24 3.28 1.95 -18.23
CA HIS A 24 3.94 0.98 -19.12
C HIS A 24 5.39 0.68 -18.71
N SER A 25 5.87 1.23 -17.59
CA SER A 25 7.19 0.92 -17.02
C SER A 25 7.07 0.56 -15.54
N ALA A 26 8.06 -0.17 -15.03
CA ALA A 26 8.11 -0.57 -13.63
C ALA A 26 8.17 0.67 -12.71
N GLU A 27 8.94 1.68 -13.10
CA GLU A 27 9.13 2.92 -12.34
C GLU A 27 7.79 3.67 -12.19
N LEU A 28 7.03 3.82 -13.29
CA LEU A 28 5.73 4.48 -13.27
C LEU A 28 4.71 3.71 -12.42
N LEU A 29 4.70 2.38 -12.54
CA LEU A 29 3.80 1.55 -11.74
C LEU A 29 4.15 1.59 -10.25
N LEU A 30 5.44 1.59 -9.89
CA LEU A 30 5.88 1.71 -8.50
C LEU A 30 5.53 3.07 -7.90
N GLU A 31 5.75 4.16 -8.66
CA GLU A 31 5.37 5.51 -8.22
C GLU A 31 3.85 5.61 -7.99
N SER A 32 3.07 5.04 -8.91
CA SER A 32 1.61 5.01 -8.83
C SER A 32 1.11 4.16 -7.65
N ALA A 33 1.72 2.99 -7.41
CA ALA A 33 1.40 2.12 -6.28
C ALA A 33 1.73 2.80 -4.94
N ASP A 34 2.85 3.53 -4.85
CA ASP A 34 3.20 4.27 -3.64
C ASP A 34 2.22 5.41 -3.36
N LYS A 35 1.80 6.16 -4.40
CA LYS A 35 0.75 7.18 -4.27
C LYS A 35 -0.57 6.59 -3.76
N ALA A 36 -1.00 5.45 -4.32
CA ALA A 36 -2.19 4.74 -3.88
C ALA A 36 -2.06 4.24 -2.43
N LEU A 37 -0.90 3.70 -2.05
CA LEU A 37 -0.61 3.29 -0.68
C LEU A 37 -0.66 4.48 0.29
N TYR A 38 -0.08 5.61 -0.10
CA TYR A 38 -0.08 6.82 0.73
C TYR A 38 -1.50 7.35 0.92
N LYS A 39 -2.33 7.29 -0.13
CA LYS A 39 -3.77 7.59 -0.05
C LYS A 39 -4.52 6.61 0.86
N ALA A 40 -4.22 5.30 0.81
CA ALA A 40 -4.80 4.33 1.74
C ALA A 40 -4.46 4.68 3.20
N LYS A 41 -3.24 5.13 3.47
CA LYS A 41 -2.81 5.57 4.81
C LYS A 41 -3.50 6.87 5.23
N SER A 42 -3.66 7.84 4.34
CA SER A 42 -4.29 9.13 4.65
C SER A 42 -5.80 9.02 4.89
N LEU A 43 -6.46 8.07 4.23
CA LEU A 43 -7.89 7.78 4.40
C LEU A 43 -8.22 7.00 5.69
N GLY A 44 -7.24 6.74 6.56
CA GLY A 44 -7.45 6.07 7.84
C GLY A 44 -6.86 4.66 7.93
N ARG A 45 -5.94 4.27 7.02
CA ARG A 45 -5.24 2.98 7.03
C ARG A 45 -6.19 1.77 6.91
N ASN A 46 -5.65 0.57 7.13
CA ASN A 46 -6.32 -0.73 7.05
C ASN A 46 -7.21 -0.91 5.82
N ARG A 47 -6.69 -0.53 4.65
CA ARG A 47 -7.45 -0.55 3.39
C ARG A 47 -6.56 -0.66 2.17
N ILE A 48 -7.22 -0.98 1.06
CA ILE A 48 -6.65 -1.03 -0.27
C ILE A 48 -7.15 0.19 -1.05
N VAL A 49 -6.26 0.82 -1.81
CA VAL A 49 -6.61 1.84 -2.80
C VAL A 49 -5.99 1.43 -4.14
N VAL A 50 -6.78 1.52 -5.20
CA VAL A 50 -6.31 1.40 -6.57
C VAL A 50 -5.97 2.81 -7.07
N ALA A 51 -4.87 2.93 -7.81
CA ALA A 51 -4.42 4.21 -8.38
C ALA A 51 -5.46 4.83 -9.33
#